data_AF-A0A354YXJ1-F1
#
_entry.id   AF-A0A354YXJ1-F1
#
_cell.length_a   1.000
_cell.length_b   1.000
_cell.length_c   1.000
_cell.angle_alpha   90.00
_cell.angle_beta   90.00
_cell.angle_gamma   90.00
#
_symmetry.space_group_name_H-M   'P 1'
#
loop_
_entity.id
_entity.type
_entity.pdbx_description
1 polymer ?
#
loop_
_entity_poly.entity_id
_entity_poly.type
_entity_poly.pdbx_seq_one_letter_code
_entity_poly.pdbx_strand_id
1 'polypeptide(L)'
;MIERYTLSEMGRVWSEENKLKNWLKIEIAACEAWAELGKIPLSAVEIIRGRAAFKLDRIKEIEAEVRHDVIAFLTNVAEYVGDDSKYIHLGMTSSDILDTGLAL
;
A
#
# COMPACT_ATOMS: atom_id res chain seq x y z
N MET A 1 -9.02 -20.45 3.74
CA MET A 1 -9.38 -21.44 4.78
C MET A 1 -10.60 -20.92 5.51
N ILE A 2 -11.62 -21.74 5.76
CA ILE A 2 -12.84 -21.27 6.45
C ILE A 2 -12.56 -21.04 7.94
N GLU A 3 -13.31 -20.12 8.57
CA GLU A 3 -13.12 -19.71 9.97
C GLU A 3 -12.99 -20.89 10.94
N ARG A 4 -13.81 -21.94 10.75
CA ARG A 4 -13.80 -23.16 11.58
C ARG A 4 -12.41 -23.80 11.74
N TYR A 5 -11.53 -23.69 10.74
CA TYR A 5 -10.23 -24.35 10.71
C TYR A 5 -9.05 -23.38 10.79
N THR A 6 -9.30 -22.07 10.71
CA THR A 6 -8.25 -21.06 10.68
C THR A 6 -7.79 -20.76 12.11
N LEU A 7 -6.52 -21.05 12.40
CA LEU A 7 -5.88 -20.52 13.61
C LEU A 7 -5.82 -19.00 13.53
N SER A 8 -6.20 -18.32 14.61
CA SER A 8 -6.32 -16.86 14.63
C SER A 8 -5.03 -16.14 14.22
N GLU A 9 -3.86 -16.64 14.64
CA GLU A 9 -2.55 -16.10 14.29
C GLU A 9 -2.28 -16.23 12.78
N MET A 10 -2.54 -17.40 12.20
CA MET A 10 -2.38 -17.63 10.76
C MET A 10 -3.38 -16.78 9.97
N GLY A 11 -4.63 -16.68 10.42
CA GLY A 11 -5.65 -15.84 9.80
C GLY A 11 -5.28 -14.36 9.76
N ARG A 12 -4.54 -13.85 10.77
CA ARG A 12 -4.04 -12.47 10.78
C ARG A 12 -2.97 -12.24 9.71
N VAL A 13 -2.04 -13.17 9.53
CA VAL A 13 -0.97 -13.08 8.50
C VAL A 13 -1.58 -12.93 7.11
N TRP A 14 -2.56 -13.78 6.79
CA TRP A 14 -3.24 -13.80 5.49
C TRP A 14 -4.45 -12.87 5.40
N SER A 15 -4.65 -11.97 6.39
CA SER A 15 -5.76 -11.04 6.36
C SER A 15 -5.52 -9.95 5.30
N GLU A 16 -6.60 -9.50 4.67
CA GLU A 16 -6.57 -8.37 3.72
C GLU A 16 -5.94 -7.11 4.34
N GLU A 17 -6.26 -6.85 5.61
CA GLU A 17 -5.68 -5.74 6.37
C GLU A 17 -4.15 -5.86 6.50
N ASN A 18 -3.63 -7.06 6.75
CA ASN A 18 -2.18 -7.29 6.83
C ASN A 18 -1.51 -7.19 5.46
N LYS A 19 -2.15 -7.72 4.40
CA LYS A 19 -1.70 -7.57 3.01
C LYS A 19 -1.51 -6.10 2.65
N LEU A 20 -2.53 -5.27 2.87
CA LEU A 20 -2.47 -3.84 2.56
C LEU A 20 -1.47 -3.07 3.45
N LYS A 21 -1.30 -3.50 4.72
CA LYS A 21 -0.21 -2.97 5.58
C LYS A 21 1.17 -3.27 5.00
N ASN A 22 1.39 -4.47 4.48
CA ASN A 22 2.65 -4.82 3.84
C ASN A 22 2.87 -3.99 2.57
N TRP A 23 1.85 -3.80 1.73
CA TRP A 23 1.95 -2.92 0.56
C TRP A 23 2.31 -1.48 0.95
N LEU A 24 1.63 -0.91 1.96
CA LEU A 24 1.92 0.44 2.43
C LEU A 24 3.38 0.59 2.90
N LYS A 25 3.92 -0.40 3.61
CA LYS A 25 5.33 -0.41 4.03
C LYS A 25 6.27 -0.41 2.83
N ILE A 26 5.99 -1.24 1.83
CA ILE A 26 6.81 -1.36 0.61
C ILE A 26 6.80 -0.03 -0.17
N GLU A 27 5.62 0.58 -0.33
CA GLU A 27 5.47 1.86 -1.00
C GLU A 27 6.23 2.99 -0.31
N ILE A 28 6.15 3.07 1.02
CA ILE A 28 6.93 4.05 1.80
C ILE A 28 8.43 3.80 1.64
N ALA A 29 8.88 2.54 1.72
CA ALA A 29 10.29 2.17 1.54
C ALA A 29 10.80 2.51 0.12
N ALA A 30 9.97 2.33 -0.90
CA ALA A 30 10.30 2.73 -2.27
C ALA A 30 10.46 4.25 -2.39
N CYS A 31 9.59 5.03 -1.74
CA CYS A 31 9.71 6.49 -1.71
C CYS A 31 10.98 6.93 -0.98
N GLU A 32 11.32 6.30 0.14
CA GLU A 32 12.56 6.56 0.88
C GLU A 32 13.79 6.30 0.00
N ALA A 33 13.85 5.14 -0.68
CA ALA A 33 14.93 4.82 -1.61
C ALA A 33 15.02 5.81 -2.77
N TRP A 34 13.89 6.25 -3.33
CA TRP A 34 13.88 7.27 -4.39
C TRP A 34 14.42 8.63 -3.91
N ALA A 35 14.16 9.00 -2.65
CA ALA A 35 14.68 10.24 -2.08
C ALA A 35 16.18 10.15 -1.79
N GLU A 36 16.68 9.00 -1.32
CA GLU A 36 18.12 8.74 -1.18
C GLU A 36 18.86 8.85 -2.52
N LEU A 37 18.22 8.41 -3.61
CA LEU A 37 18.74 8.56 -4.97
C LEU A 37 18.53 9.96 -5.57
N GLY A 38 17.96 10.90 -4.82
CA GLY A 38 17.72 12.29 -5.24
C GLY A 38 16.66 12.44 -6.34
N LYS A 39 15.78 11.45 -6.51
CA LYS A 39 14.72 11.47 -7.54
C LYS A 39 13.43 12.13 -7.08
N ILE A 40 13.15 12.09 -5.77
CA ILE A 40 12.03 12.79 -5.16
C ILE A 40 12.51 13.64 -3.97
N PRO A 41 11.80 14.72 -3.60
CA PRO A 41 12.19 15.55 -2.46
C PRO A 41 12.06 14.80 -1.13
N LEU A 42 13.03 14.97 -0.22
CA LEU A 42 12.93 14.43 1.15
C LEU A 42 11.68 14.92 1.89
N SER A 43 11.25 16.15 1.64
CA SER A 43 10.02 16.70 2.23
C SER A 43 8.76 15.90 1.83
N ALA A 44 8.73 15.35 0.62
CA ALA A 44 7.61 14.52 0.17
C ALA A 44 7.58 13.19 0.95
N VAL A 45 8.75 12.60 1.23
CA VAL A 45 8.85 11.38 2.06
C VAL A 45 8.35 11.63 3.48
N GLU A 46 8.70 12.76 4.10
CA GLU A 46 8.19 13.10 5.44
C GLU A 46 6.67 13.25 5.46
N ILE A 47 6.09 13.86 4.42
CA ILE A 47 4.64 13.98 4.27
C ILE A 47 3.99 12.60 4.06
N ILE A 48 4.54 11.78 3.17
CA ILE A 48 4.05 10.43 2.91
C ILE A 48 4.12 9.60 4.20
N ARG A 49 5.26 9.55 4.89
CA ARG A 49 5.41 8.78 6.14
C ARG A 49 4.45 9.24 7.24
N GLY A 50 4.22 10.55 7.34
CA GLY A 50 3.35 11.14 8.37
C GLY A 50 1.86 10.98 8.09
N ARG A 51 1.45 10.82 6.82
CA ARG A 51 0.03 10.85 6.42
C ARG A 51 -0.47 9.56 5.77
N ALA A 52 0.42 8.73 5.22
CA ALA A 52 0.03 7.53 4.49
C ALA A 52 -0.75 6.59 5.41
N ALA A 53 -2.00 6.36 5.03
CA ALA A 53 -2.94 5.50 5.71
C ALA A 53 -3.90 4.93 4.66
N PHE A 54 -4.68 3.94 5.07
CA PHE A 54 -5.72 3.39 4.22
C PHE A 54 -6.91 2.93 5.06
N LYS A 55 -8.04 2.71 4.38
CA LYS A 55 -9.26 2.13 4.95
C LYS A 55 -9.78 1.03 4.03
N LEU A 56 -9.79 -0.22 4.54
CA LEU A 56 -10.18 -1.40 3.76
C LEU A 56 -11.55 -1.26 3.08
N ASP A 57 -12.56 -0.74 3.78
CA ASP A 57 -13.90 -0.57 3.21
C ASP A 57 -13.89 0.41 2.02
N ARG A 58 -13.12 1.50 2.13
CA ARG A 58 -13.00 2.51 1.07
C ARG A 58 -12.27 1.95 -0.16
N ILE A 59 -11.26 1.12 0.05
CA ILE A 59 -10.56 0.41 -1.03
C ILE A 59 -11.54 -0.49 -1.79
N LYS A 60 -12.39 -1.24 -1.09
CA LYS A 60 -13.38 -2.11 -1.74
C LYS A 60 -14.40 -1.33 -2.57
N GLU A 61 -14.82 -0.16 -2.10
CA GLU A 61 -15.69 0.75 -2.89
C GLU A 61 -15.01 1.17 -4.19
N ILE A 62 -13.75 1.63 -4.11
CA ILE A 62 -12.98 2.06 -5.29
C ILE A 62 -12.72 0.87 -6.23
N GLU A 63 -12.38 -0.30 -5.68
CA GLU A 63 -12.12 -1.52 -6.43
C GLU A 63 -13.34 -1.98 -7.23
N ALA A 64 -14.55 -1.82 -6.68
CA ALA A 64 -15.78 -2.12 -7.40
C ALA A 64 -15.95 -1.28 -8.68
N GLU A 65 -15.39 -0.06 -8.69
CA GLU A 65 -15.42 0.85 -9.84
C GLU A 65 -14.26 0.57 -10.81
N VAL A 66 -13.02 0.52 -10.32
CA VAL A 66 -11.81 0.44 -11.16
C VAL A 66 -11.43 -1.00 -11.55
N ARG A 67 -12.00 -2.00 -10.86
CA ARG A 67 -11.76 -3.44 -11.06
C ARG A 67 -10.28 -3.84 -10.99
N HIS A 68 -9.51 -3.14 -10.18
CA HIS A 68 -8.09 -3.39 -9.94
C HIS A 68 -7.73 -2.99 -8.51
N ASP A 69 -7.31 -3.96 -7.72
CA ASP A 69 -6.98 -3.85 -6.29
C ASP A 69 -5.83 -2.88 -5.99
N VAL A 70 -4.71 -2.96 -6.71
CA VAL A 70 -3.58 -2.04 -6.53
C VAL A 70 -3.97 -0.60 -6.84
N ILE A 71 -4.70 -0.36 -7.93
CA ILE A 71 -5.20 1.00 -8.26
C ILE A 71 -6.13 1.50 -7.16
N ALA A 72 -7.03 0.64 -6.66
CA ALA A 72 -7.94 1.00 -5.58
C ALA A 72 -7.20 1.34 -4.28
N PHE A 73 -6.19 0.55 -3.92
CA PHE A 73 -5.31 0.81 -2.78
C PHE A 73 -4.58 2.15 -2.92
N LEU A 74 -3.89 2.38 -4.04
CA LEU A 74 -3.13 3.61 -4.29
C LEU A 74 -4.05 4.84 -4.30
N THR A 75 -5.25 4.72 -4.88
CA THR A 75 -6.25 5.79 -4.88
C THR A 75 -6.68 6.14 -3.46
N ASN A 76 -6.94 5.13 -2.62
CA ASN A 76 -7.30 5.39 -1.22
C ASN A 76 -6.13 6.01 -0.43
N VAL A 77 -4.90 5.55 -0.62
CA VAL A 77 -3.72 6.15 0.04
C VAL A 77 -3.55 7.62 -0.38
N ALA A 78 -3.79 7.93 -1.66
CA ALA A 78 -3.76 9.29 -2.17
C ALA A 78 -4.77 10.23 -1.48
N GLU A 79 -5.96 9.73 -1.09
CA GLU A 79 -6.95 10.51 -0.33
C GLU A 79 -6.38 11.02 1.02
N TYR A 80 -5.46 10.28 1.64
CA TYR A 80 -4.81 10.68 2.91
C TYR A 80 -3.60 11.58 2.71
N VAL A 81 -2.76 11.26 1.72
CA VAL A 81 -1.47 11.93 1.49
C VAL A 81 -1.64 13.28 0.77
N GLY A 82 -2.55 13.36 -0.20
CA GLY A 82 -2.71 14.53 -1.06
C GLY A 82 -1.71 14.56 -2.22
N ASP A 83 -1.24 15.75 -2.61
CA ASP A 83 -0.45 15.96 -3.83
C ASP A 83 0.87 15.17 -3.90
N ASP A 84 1.49 14.86 -2.76
CA ASP A 84 2.72 14.06 -2.73
C ASP A 84 2.50 12.58 -3.03
N SER A 85 1.24 12.12 -3.10
CA SER A 85 0.90 10.77 -3.53
C SER A 85 1.35 10.44 -4.95
N LYS A 86 1.61 11.46 -5.79
CA LYS A 86 2.19 11.29 -7.14
C LYS A 86 3.55 10.59 -7.17
N TYR A 87 4.25 10.52 -6.02
CA TYR A 87 5.53 9.81 -5.89
C TYR A 87 5.37 8.36 -5.43
N ILE A 88 4.18 8.00 -4.91
CA ILE A 88 3.87 6.62 -4.52
C ILE A 88 3.74 5.78 -5.80
N HIS A 89 4.27 4.55 -5.75
CA HIS A 89 4.31 3.62 -6.88
C HIS A 89 5.15 4.09 -8.09
N LEU A 90 5.98 5.13 -7.93
CA LEU A 90 6.78 5.67 -9.03
C LEU A 90 7.77 4.63 -9.55
N GLY A 91 7.63 4.27 -10.83
CA GLY A 91 8.54 3.36 -11.53
C GLY A 91 8.36 1.88 -11.17
N MET A 92 7.34 1.53 -10.39
CA MET A 92 6.99 0.16 -10.04
C MET A 92 5.83 -0.36 -10.88
N THR A 93 5.71 -1.68 -10.92
CA THR A 93 4.52 -2.40 -11.39
C THR A 93 3.78 -3.00 -10.20
N SER A 94 2.53 -3.41 -10.41
CA SER A 94 1.74 -4.10 -9.39
C SER A 94 2.45 -5.30 -8.77
N SER A 95 3.20 -6.07 -9.57
CA SER A 95 3.91 -7.26 -9.09
C SER A 95 5.02 -6.93 -8.09
N ASP A 96 5.67 -5.77 -8.20
CA ASP A 96 6.74 -5.37 -7.28
C ASP A 96 6.22 -5.28 -5.84
N ILE A 97 4.98 -4.82 -5.64
CA ILE A 97 4.35 -4.77 -4.31
C ILE A 97 3.63 -6.07 -3.95
N LEU A 98 3.02 -6.76 -4.92
CA LEU A 98 2.27 -7.99 -4.69
C LEU A 98 3.20 -9.12 -4.24
N ASP A 99 4.26 -9.36 -5.01
CA ASP A 99 5.16 -10.49 -4.80
C ASP A 99 6.06 -10.25 -3.59
N THR A 100 6.53 -9.02 -3.41
CA THR A 100 7.29 -8.63 -2.20
C THR A 100 6.40 -8.71 -0.97
N GLY A 101 5.15 -8.22 -1.04
CA GLY A 101 4.21 -8.27 0.07
C GLY A 101 3.80 -9.69 0.46
N LEU A 102 3.78 -10.62 -0.50
CA LEU A 102 3.53 -12.05 -0.27
C LEU A 102 4.72 -12.73 0.44
N ALA A 103 5.94 -12.22 0.27
CA ALA A 103 7.14 -12.77 0.90
C ALA A 103 7.36 -12.29 2.36
N LEU A 104 6.60 -11.31 2.83
CA LEU A 104 6.66 -10.72 4.18
C LEU A 104 5.67 -11.36 5.16
#